data_AF-A0A2E3PV41-F1
#
_entry.id   AF-A0A2E3PV41-F1
#
_cell.length_a   1.000
_cell.length_b   1.000
_cell.length_c   1.000
_cell.angle_alpha   90.00
_cell.angle_beta   90.00
_cell.angle_gamma   90.00
#
_symmetry.space_group_name_H-M   'P 1'
#
loop_
_entity.id
_entity.type
_entity.pdbx_description
1 polymer ?
#
loop_
_entity_poly.entity_id
_entity_poly.type
_entity_poly.pdbx_seq_one_letter_code
_entity_poly.pdbx_strand_id
1 'polypeptide(L)'
;MIMHAGYRPLLLSAAIAVCAVLAAAPPARAEIDGHGPDAWRVTGVSRGDALNARMGPGTIYPVIGTFAHDERDLQLITCVPFYTMAHFSRMTEAEIDALPPRWCLMRSADMTKAGWVAQRYLIGEGYEPADTSASSSQPVAGGDPVSEAQDVVRALYEAADLVRVGGRNPLDPANAGAYFSSEVVATLRSQPLQVDPVYGAQDFQGSVSEPEPDPDQPMFRGMITINVEIVNFGRPHTAVFRLRADPGQPGAPIRIFRIEHDGWSFP
;
A
#
# COMPACT_ATOMS: atom_id res chain seq x y z
N MET A 1 26.63 75.38 -21.64
CA MET A 1 26.29 75.32 -23.07
C MET A 1 25.91 73.87 -23.36
N ILE A 2 24.71 73.44 -22.96
CA ILE A 2 23.43 73.43 -23.72
C ILE A 2 23.56 72.42 -24.88
N MET A 3 23.12 71.16 -24.69
CA MET A 3 21.82 70.58 -25.09
C MET A 3 21.57 70.55 -26.60
N HIS A 4 21.20 69.38 -27.14
CA HIS A 4 20.07 69.09 -28.06
C HIS A 4 20.10 67.55 -28.32
N ALA A 5 19.23 66.71 -27.72
CA ALA A 5 17.80 66.53 -27.94
C ALA A 5 17.45 66.08 -29.37
N GLY A 6 16.88 64.88 -29.49
CA GLY A 6 16.37 64.31 -30.75
C GLY A 6 15.68 62.96 -30.54
N TYR A 7 14.53 62.96 -29.86
CA TYR A 7 13.59 61.84 -29.75
C TYR A 7 12.76 61.73 -31.04
N ARG A 8 12.51 60.52 -31.55
CA ARG A 8 11.26 60.21 -32.27
C ARG A 8 10.75 58.81 -31.90
N PRO A 9 9.44 58.67 -31.58
CA PRO A 9 8.82 57.47 -31.02
C PRO A 9 8.06 56.64 -32.07
N LEU A 10 7.76 55.38 -31.75
CA LEU A 10 6.55 54.61 -32.11
C LEU A 10 6.79 53.17 -31.63
N LEU A 11 6.32 52.79 -30.44
CA LEU A 11 4.99 52.29 -30.10
C LEU A 11 4.72 50.83 -30.53
N LEU A 12 4.42 50.04 -29.50
CA LEU A 12 3.72 48.75 -29.43
C LEU A 12 4.43 47.51 -30.01
N SER A 13 4.77 46.56 -29.14
CA SER A 13 3.88 45.41 -28.88
C SER A 13 4.33 44.55 -27.69
N ALA A 14 3.36 44.28 -26.82
CA ALA A 14 3.13 43.15 -25.92
C ALA A 14 4.35 42.48 -25.21
N ALA A 15 4.52 42.56 -23.88
CA ALA A 15 3.70 42.03 -22.77
C ALA A 15 4.14 40.62 -22.29
N ILE A 16 4.17 40.49 -20.94
CA ILE A 16 4.16 39.26 -20.12
C ILE A 16 5.56 38.62 -19.91
N ALA A 17 6.25 38.63 -18.76
CA ALA A 17 5.96 38.61 -17.32
C ALA A 17 6.36 37.26 -16.68
N VAL A 18 6.99 37.40 -15.50
CA VAL A 18 7.06 36.47 -14.34
C VAL A 18 8.19 35.43 -14.32
N CYS A 19 9.13 35.72 -13.41
CA CYS A 19 10.03 34.77 -12.77
C CYS A 19 9.27 33.63 -12.10
N ALA A 20 9.71 32.39 -12.30
CA ALA A 20 9.42 31.29 -11.38
C ALA A 20 10.71 30.53 -11.07
N VAL A 21 11.17 30.73 -9.84
CA VAL A 21 12.24 29.97 -9.19
C VAL A 21 11.78 28.51 -9.09
N LEU A 22 12.47 27.61 -9.80
CA LEU A 22 12.27 26.17 -9.66
C LEU A 22 12.95 25.72 -8.36
N ALA A 23 12.16 25.60 -7.30
CA ALA A 23 12.54 24.87 -6.11
C ALA A 23 12.59 23.37 -6.46
N ALA A 24 13.79 22.82 -6.60
CA ALA A 24 14.00 21.38 -6.65
C ALA A 24 13.85 20.82 -5.23
N ALA A 25 12.76 20.11 -4.96
CA ALA A 25 12.70 19.18 -3.83
C ALA A 25 13.28 17.83 -4.29
N PRO A 26 14.13 17.16 -3.50
CA PRO A 26 14.57 15.80 -3.83
C PRO A 26 13.40 14.81 -3.69
N PRO A 27 13.36 13.74 -4.50
CA PRO A 27 12.39 12.67 -4.30
C PRO A 27 12.74 11.90 -3.02
N ALA A 28 11.83 11.91 -2.04
CA ALA A 28 11.84 10.95 -0.96
C ALA A 28 11.61 9.55 -1.56
N ARG A 29 12.63 8.71 -1.54
CA ARG A 29 12.52 7.28 -1.82
C ARG A 29 12.24 6.60 -0.50
N ALA A 30 11.05 6.03 -0.33
CA ALA A 30 10.83 5.02 0.69
C ALA A 30 11.54 3.75 0.22
N GLU A 31 12.49 3.27 1.02
CA GLU A 31 13.32 2.12 0.75
C GLU A 31 12.68 0.95 1.49
N ILE A 32 11.88 0.13 0.80
CA ILE A 32 11.25 -1.04 1.43
C ILE A 32 12.29 -2.17 1.48
N ASP A 33 13.17 -2.14 2.48
CA ASP A 33 14.21 -3.17 2.71
C ASP A 33 13.72 -4.36 3.56
N GLY A 34 12.45 -4.37 3.96
CA GLY A 34 11.92 -5.31 4.97
C GLY A 34 11.88 -4.73 6.39
N HIS A 35 12.34 -3.50 6.59
CA HIS A 35 11.92 -2.65 7.69
C HIS A 35 10.47 -2.18 7.46
N GLY A 36 9.64 -2.18 8.51
CA GLY A 36 8.29 -1.58 8.44
C GLY A 36 8.37 -0.10 8.04
N PRO A 37 7.25 0.58 7.78
CA PRO A 37 7.24 1.92 7.21
C PRO A 37 8.22 2.87 7.91
N ASP A 38 9.02 3.58 7.12
CA ASP A 38 10.12 4.46 7.56
C ASP A 38 9.64 5.62 8.44
N ALA A 39 8.36 5.97 8.32
CA ALA A 39 7.69 7.01 9.09
C ALA A 39 6.28 6.57 9.47
N TRP A 40 5.78 7.07 10.60
CA TRP A 40 4.47 6.75 11.16
C TRP A 40 3.71 8.03 11.49
N ARG A 41 2.37 7.93 11.48
CA ARG A 41 1.46 9.00 11.85
C ARG A 41 0.48 8.58 12.94
N VAL A 42 0.10 9.53 13.80
CA VAL A 42 -1.02 9.40 14.73
C VAL A 42 -2.36 9.48 13.98
N THR A 43 -3.23 8.48 14.17
CA THR A 43 -4.61 8.45 13.64
C THR A 43 -5.61 8.14 14.76
N GLY A 44 -6.91 8.33 14.51
CA GLY A 44 -7.99 7.98 15.44
C GLY A 44 -8.09 8.86 16.68
N VAL A 45 -7.31 9.94 16.74
CA VAL A 45 -7.41 11.02 17.74
C VAL A 45 -8.23 12.15 17.14
N SER A 46 -9.02 12.88 17.93
CA SER A 46 -9.84 14.00 17.43
C SER A 46 -9.02 15.27 17.21
N ARG A 47 -9.42 16.12 16.25
CA ARG A 47 -8.78 17.43 16.03
C ARG A 47 -8.92 18.28 17.29
N GLY A 48 -7.80 18.59 17.94
CA GLY A 48 -7.76 19.30 19.23
C GLY A 48 -7.46 18.41 20.44
N ASP A 49 -7.34 17.11 20.24
CA ASP A 49 -6.90 16.14 21.25
C ASP A 49 -5.49 15.61 20.91
N ALA A 50 -4.89 14.84 21.83
CA ALA A 50 -3.55 14.30 21.69
C ALA A 50 -3.46 12.84 22.15
N LEU A 51 -2.63 12.05 21.46
CA LEU A 51 -2.30 10.69 21.85
C LEU A 51 -1.37 10.69 23.06
N ASN A 52 -1.79 10.06 24.15
CA ASN A 52 -0.96 9.92 25.35
C ASN A 52 0.24 8.99 25.10
N ALA A 53 1.45 9.50 25.29
CA ALA A 53 2.69 8.74 25.31
C ALA A 53 3.06 8.39 26.76
N ARG A 54 3.24 7.10 27.05
CA ARG A 54 3.37 6.57 28.41
C ARG A 54 4.77 6.03 28.71
N MET A 55 5.10 5.96 29.99
CA MET A 55 6.37 5.42 30.48
C MET A 55 6.57 3.94 30.13
N GLY A 56 5.48 3.17 30.00
CA GLY A 56 5.50 1.75 29.69
C GLY A 56 4.29 1.31 28.89
N PRO A 57 4.29 0.06 28.39
CA PRO A 57 3.24 -0.49 27.54
C PRO A 57 1.98 -0.81 28.35
N GLY A 58 1.03 0.13 28.39
CA GLY A 58 -0.23 -0.07 29.10
C GLY A 58 -0.78 1.20 29.71
N THR A 59 -2.09 1.21 29.97
CA THR A 59 -2.77 2.34 30.64
C THR A 59 -2.40 2.49 32.11
N ILE A 60 -1.78 1.47 32.73
CA ILE A 60 -1.29 1.50 34.12
C ILE A 60 -0.08 2.41 34.30
N TYR A 61 0.68 2.67 33.22
CA TYR A 61 1.86 3.52 33.27
C TYR A 61 1.48 4.99 33.16
N PRO A 62 2.18 5.90 33.87
CA PRO A 62 1.90 7.32 33.78
C PRO A 62 2.13 7.86 32.36
N VAL A 63 1.37 8.89 32.00
CA VAL A 63 1.59 9.68 30.79
C VAL A 63 2.81 10.57 31.02
N ILE A 64 3.78 10.53 30.11
CA ILE A 64 5.04 11.27 30.18
C ILE A 64 5.18 12.28 29.03
N GLY A 65 4.28 12.23 28.06
CA GLY A 65 4.24 13.13 26.93
C GLY A 65 2.99 12.88 26.09
N THR A 66 2.88 13.61 24.98
CA THR A 66 1.78 13.47 24.05
C THR A 66 2.26 13.63 22.61
N PHE A 67 1.59 12.98 21.68
CA PHE A 67 1.71 13.23 20.24
C PHE A 67 0.42 13.90 19.75
N ALA A 68 0.54 14.92 18.91
CA ALA A 68 -0.63 15.64 18.41
C ALA A 68 -1.48 14.78 17.48
N HIS A 69 -2.74 15.18 17.29
CA HIS A 69 -3.55 14.72 16.16
C HIS A 69 -2.78 14.83 14.84
N ASP A 70 -2.80 13.77 14.03
CA ASP A 70 -2.10 13.67 12.75
C ASP A 70 -0.60 13.96 12.83
N GLU A 71 0.04 13.82 14.00
CA GLU A 71 1.49 13.99 14.08
C GLU A 71 2.20 12.92 13.23
N ARG A 72 3.09 13.38 12.33
CA ARG A 72 3.77 12.62 11.28
C ARG A 72 5.25 12.41 11.59
N ASP A 73 5.96 11.72 10.69
CA ASP A 73 7.40 11.48 10.78
C ASP A 73 7.81 10.80 12.11
N LEU A 74 6.91 10.01 12.71
CA LEU A 74 7.20 9.27 13.92
C LEU A 74 7.99 8.00 13.59
N GLN A 75 9.00 7.73 14.40
CA GLN A 75 9.80 6.53 14.32
C GLN A 75 9.23 5.46 15.25
N LEU A 76 8.94 4.28 14.70
CA LEU A 76 8.62 3.09 15.49
C LEU A 76 9.92 2.43 15.94
N ILE A 77 10.14 2.35 17.25
CA ILE A 77 11.33 1.70 17.81
C ILE A 77 11.07 0.21 18.03
N THR A 78 9.94 -0.14 18.64
CA THR A 78 9.51 -1.52 18.86
C THR A 78 8.05 -1.59 19.28
N CYS A 79 7.42 -2.76 19.22
CA CYS A 79 6.09 -3.00 19.77
C CYS A 79 6.06 -4.26 20.64
N VAL A 80 5.20 -4.23 21.67
CA VAL A 80 4.95 -5.33 22.59
C VAL A 80 3.45 -5.62 22.73
N PRO A 81 3.06 -6.86 23.06
CA PRO A 81 3.93 -8.03 23.07
C PRO A 81 4.47 -8.38 21.68
N PHE A 82 5.65 -9.01 21.68
CA PHE A 82 6.27 -9.54 20.49
C PHE A 82 5.70 -10.93 20.23
N TYR A 83 5.23 -11.14 19.00
CA TYR A 83 4.85 -12.44 18.48
C TYR A 83 5.67 -12.67 17.23
N THR A 84 6.32 -13.84 17.13
CA THR A 84 6.93 -14.24 15.87
C THR A 84 5.83 -14.49 14.85
N MET A 85 6.11 -14.27 13.57
CA MET A 85 5.14 -14.54 12.51
C MET A 85 4.66 -15.99 12.56
N ALA A 86 5.59 -16.94 12.73
CA ALA A 86 5.28 -18.37 12.86
C ALA A 86 4.45 -18.74 14.10
N HIS A 87 4.44 -17.89 15.15
CA HIS A 87 3.57 -18.10 16.31
C HIS A 87 2.19 -17.50 16.07
N PHE A 88 2.14 -16.28 15.54
CA PHE A 88 0.90 -15.58 15.21
C PHE A 88 0.07 -16.36 14.17
N SER A 89 0.72 -16.91 13.13
CA SER A 89 0.05 -17.65 12.05
C SER A 89 -0.58 -18.98 12.48
N ARG A 90 -0.24 -19.49 13.68
CA ARG A 90 -0.80 -20.73 14.24
C ARG A 90 -1.93 -20.50 15.23
N MET A 91 -2.20 -19.24 15.59
CA MET A 91 -3.30 -18.90 16.49
C MET A 91 -4.64 -19.00 15.77
N THR A 92 -5.63 -19.53 16.47
CA THR A 92 -7.04 -19.44 16.07
C THR A 92 -7.53 -17.99 16.19
N GLU A 93 -8.65 -17.69 15.53
CA GLU A 93 -9.27 -16.35 15.61
C GLU A 93 -9.62 -15.96 17.06
N ALA A 94 -10.16 -16.89 17.84
CA ALA A 94 -10.44 -16.67 19.26
C ALA A 94 -9.17 -16.37 20.08
N GLU A 95 -8.03 -16.98 19.72
CA GLU A 95 -6.75 -16.70 20.36
C GLU A 95 -6.19 -15.33 19.92
N ILE A 96 -6.38 -14.94 18.66
CA ILE A 96 -6.01 -13.61 18.14
C ILE A 96 -6.84 -12.51 18.82
N ASP A 97 -8.15 -12.69 18.93
CA ASP A 97 -9.05 -11.74 19.60
C ASP A 97 -8.78 -11.63 21.10
N ALA A 98 -8.30 -12.72 21.71
CA ALA A 98 -7.87 -12.75 23.10
C ALA A 98 -6.48 -12.12 23.33
N LEU A 99 -5.78 -11.69 22.28
CA LEU A 99 -4.46 -11.08 22.44
C LEU A 99 -4.56 -9.76 23.21
N PRO A 100 -3.60 -9.50 24.12
CA PRO A 100 -3.54 -8.23 24.79
C PRO A 100 -3.30 -7.09 23.77
N PRO A 101 -3.80 -5.87 24.05
CA PRO A 101 -3.58 -4.73 23.18
C PRO A 101 -2.09 -4.53 22.88
N ARG A 102 -1.76 -4.27 21.62
CA ARG A 102 -0.38 -3.95 21.22
C ARG A 102 -0.02 -2.51 21.54
N TRP A 103 1.17 -2.32 22.09
CA TRP A 103 1.75 -1.02 22.43
C TRP A 103 3.07 -0.85 21.71
N CYS A 104 3.29 0.32 21.12
CA CYS A 104 4.50 0.64 20.38
C CYS A 104 5.25 1.79 21.05
N LEU A 105 6.56 1.64 21.18
CA LEU A 105 7.45 2.70 21.60
C LEU A 105 7.73 3.59 20.38
N MET A 106 7.20 4.81 20.43
CA MET A 106 7.34 5.79 19.35
C MET A 106 8.28 6.90 19.77
N ARG A 107 8.94 7.51 18.79
CA ARG A 107 9.79 8.68 18.96
C ARG A 107 9.57 9.68 17.82
N SER A 108 9.52 10.95 18.14
CA SER A 108 9.52 12.05 17.16
C SER A 108 10.85 12.12 16.39
N ALA A 109 10.81 12.58 15.13
CA ALA A 109 12.01 12.72 14.30
C ALA A 109 13.11 13.59 14.93
N ASP A 110 12.73 14.65 15.65
CA ASP A 110 13.65 15.54 16.36
C ASP A 110 14.15 14.98 17.71
N MET A 111 13.70 13.77 18.06
CA MET A 111 14.00 13.05 19.31
C MET A 111 13.57 13.77 20.60
N THR A 112 12.74 14.82 20.53
CA THR A 112 12.30 15.58 21.71
C THR A 112 11.20 14.86 22.49
N LYS A 113 10.43 14.01 21.82
CA LYS A 113 9.32 13.22 22.39
C LYS A 113 9.54 11.74 22.15
N ALA A 114 9.32 10.94 23.18
CA ALA A 114 9.27 9.48 23.11
C ALA A 114 8.30 8.91 24.16
N GLY A 115 7.69 7.77 23.85
CA GLY A 115 6.90 7.02 24.82
C GLY A 115 6.06 5.91 24.18
N TRP A 116 5.50 5.07 25.03
CA TRP A 116 4.63 3.97 24.63
C TRP A 116 3.22 4.47 24.31
N VAL A 117 2.71 4.11 23.14
CA VAL A 117 1.35 4.42 22.69
C VAL A 117 0.64 3.15 22.24
N ALA A 118 -0.70 3.15 22.25
CA ALA A 118 -1.46 2.01 21.74
C ALA A 118 -1.38 1.98 20.20
N GLN A 119 -1.03 0.82 19.64
CA GLN A 119 -0.76 0.65 18.20
C GLN A 119 -1.97 1.02 17.31
N ARG A 120 -3.19 0.85 17.81
CA ARG A 120 -4.43 1.21 17.10
C ARG A 120 -4.52 2.69 16.66
N TYR A 121 -3.71 3.57 17.26
CA TYR A 121 -3.65 4.99 16.92
C TYR A 121 -2.46 5.32 16.00
N LEU A 122 -1.80 4.32 15.42
CA LEU A 122 -0.66 4.48 14.56
C LEU A 122 -0.95 3.92 13.18
N ILE A 123 -0.51 4.64 12.16
CA ILE A 123 -0.55 4.21 10.77
C ILE A 123 0.79 4.51 10.12
N GLY A 124 1.30 3.59 9.30
CA GLY A 124 2.53 3.83 8.55
C GLY A 124 2.32 4.94 7.52
N GLU A 125 3.27 5.85 7.37
CA GLU A 125 3.25 6.80 6.27
C GLU A 125 3.68 6.09 4.99
N GLY A 126 2.99 6.39 3.89
CA GLY A 126 2.98 5.52 2.69
C GLY A 126 2.01 4.34 2.82
N TYR A 127 1.57 4.00 4.02
CA TYR A 127 0.46 3.11 4.34
C TYR A 127 -0.77 3.92 4.78
N GLU A 128 -1.23 4.86 3.96
CA GLU A 128 -2.53 5.50 4.21
C GLU A 128 -3.64 4.44 4.10
N PRO A 129 -4.60 4.34 5.05
CA PRO A 129 -5.81 3.60 4.79
C PRO A 129 -6.52 4.40 3.71
N ALA A 130 -6.47 3.92 2.47
CA ALA A 130 -6.88 4.69 1.30
C ALA A 130 -8.22 5.40 1.56
N ASP A 131 -8.16 6.70 1.82
CA ASP A 131 -9.34 7.54 1.73
C ASP A 131 -9.79 7.46 0.28
N THR A 132 -11.06 7.16 0.12
CA THR A 132 -11.72 6.81 -1.13
C THR A 132 -11.62 7.97 -2.12
N SER A 133 -10.54 8.01 -2.87
CA SER A 133 -10.39 8.73 -4.11
C SER A 133 -9.32 7.95 -4.85
N ALA A 134 -9.73 7.31 -5.93
CA ALA A 134 -8.88 6.53 -6.81
C ALA A 134 -7.53 7.24 -6.99
N SER A 135 -6.51 6.78 -6.25
CA SER A 135 -5.14 7.12 -6.56
C SER A 135 -4.85 6.30 -7.79
N SER A 136 -5.10 6.91 -8.94
CA SER A 136 -4.48 6.54 -10.19
C SER A 136 -3.00 6.38 -9.89
N SER A 137 -2.54 5.14 -9.80
CA SER A 137 -1.16 4.79 -10.05
C SER A 137 -0.88 5.34 -11.44
N GLN A 138 -0.35 6.55 -11.53
CA GLN A 138 0.25 6.98 -12.76
C GLN A 138 1.39 6.00 -13.03
N PRO A 139 1.53 5.51 -14.27
CA PRO A 139 2.64 4.65 -14.61
C PRO A 139 3.92 5.44 -14.32
N VAL A 140 4.79 4.88 -13.47
CA VAL A 140 6.18 5.33 -13.47
C VAL A 140 6.69 5.00 -14.86
N ALA A 141 6.83 6.02 -15.71
CA ALA A 141 7.45 5.87 -17.00
C ALA A 141 8.90 5.39 -16.78
N GLY A 142 9.14 4.08 -16.92
CA GLY A 142 10.45 3.46 -16.85
C GLY A 142 10.71 2.47 -15.70
N GLY A 143 9.69 2.02 -14.95
CA GLY A 143 9.82 0.89 -14.01
C GLY A 143 9.92 -0.46 -14.73
N ASP A 144 10.52 -1.47 -14.08
CA ASP A 144 10.51 -2.85 -14.58
C ASP A 144 9.08 -3.41 -14.51
N PRO A 145 8.43 -3.71 -15.66
CA PRO A 145 7.05 -4.19 -15.67
C PRO A 145 6.87 -5.52 -14.93
N VAL A 146 7.92 -6.36 -14.85
CA VAL A 146 7.86 -7.63 -14.11
C VAL A 146 7.79 -7.36 -12.60
N SER A 147 8.59 -6.43 -12.08
CA SER A 147 8.51 -5.98 -10.69
C SER A 147 7.15 -5.37 -10.37
N GLU A 148 6.61 -4.51 -11.26
CA GLU A 148 5.27 -3.93 -11.09
C GLU A 148 4.19 -5.02 -11.01
N ALA A 149 4.29 -6.04 -11.87
CA ALA A 149 3.35 -7.16 -11.85
C ALA A 149 3.44 -7.98 -10.54
N GLN A 150 4.65 -8.23 -10.04
CA GLN A 150 4.88 -8.91 -8.77
C GLN A 150 4.27 -8.10 -7.61
N ASP A 151 4.45 -6.78 -7.61
CA ASP A 151 3.87 -5.88 -6.61
C ASP A 151 2.34 -5.90 -6.64
N VAL A 152 1.72 -5.96 -7.83
CA VAL A 152 0.26 -6.09 -7.97
C VAL A 152 -0.25 -7.40 -7.35
N VAL A 153 0.43 -8.53 -7.60
CA VAL A 153 0.04 -9.83 -7.02
C VAL A 153 0.27 -9.85 -5.50
N ARG A 154 1.36 -9.27 -5.01
CA ARG A 154 1.61 -9.13 -3.56
C ARG A 154 0.51 -8.31 -2.89
N ALA A 155 0.20 -7.14 -3.44
CA ALA A 155 -0.84 -6.27 -2.92
C ALA A 155 -2.24 -6.92 -2.95
N LEU A 156 -2.51 -7.82 -3.92
CA LEU A 156 -3.75 -8.60 -3.97
C LEU A 156 -3.86 -9.55 -2.76
N TYR A 157 -2.81 -10.31 -2.46
CA TYR A 157 -2.81 -11.22 -1.30
C TYR A 157 -2.87 -10.46 0.02
N GLU A 158 -2.14 -9.35 0.16
CA GLU A 158 -2.23 -8.47 1.33
C GLU A 158 -3.65 -7.95 1.54
N ALA A 159 -4.31 -7.50 0.46
CA ALA A 159 -5.69 -7.04 0.53
C ALA A 159 -6.66 -8.16 0.91
N ALA A 160 -6.46 -9.37 0.37
CA ALA A 160 -7.27 -10.55 0.70
C ALA A 160 -7.13 -10.93 2.19
N ASP A 161 -5.92 -10.90 2.73
CA ASP A 161 -5.68 -11.16 4.16
C ASP A 161 -6.33 -10.10 5.06
N LEU A 162 -6.28 -8.82 4.63
CA LEU A 162 -6.88 -7.72 5.36
C LEU A 162 -8.41 -7.78 5.43
N VAL A 163 -9.10 -8.48 4.52
CA VAL A 163 -10.57 -8.65 4.57
C VAL A 163 -11.02 -9.20 5.92
N ARG A 164 -10.24 -10.11 6.50
CA ARG A 164 -10.54 -10.77 7.78
C ARG A 164 -10.57 -9.79 8.96
N VAL A 165 -9.88 -8.66 8.86
CA VAL A 165 -9.84 -7.60 9.88
C VAL A 165 -10.65 -6.37 9.47
N GLY A 166 -11.57 -6.51 8.51
CA GLY A 166 -12.45 -5.43 8.04
C GLY A 166 -11.86 -4.60 6.89
N GLY A 167 -10.79 -5.07 6.25
CA GLY A 167 -10.24 -4.50 5.03
C GLY A 167 -11.21 -4.59 3.84
N ARG A 168 -10.91 -3.84 2.77
CA ARG A 168 -11.72 -3.87 1.55
C ARG A 168 -11.50 -5.18 0.80
N ASN A 169 -12.59 -5.82 0.39
CA ASN A 169 -12.51 -7.03 -0.41
C ASN A 169 -11.94 -6.73 -1.81
N PRO A 170 -10.78 -7.30 -2.20
CA PRO A 170 -10.18 -7.05 -3.52
C PRO A 170 -10.99 -7.68 -4.66
N LEU A 171 -11.91 -8.61 -4.38
CA LEU A 171 -12.82 -9.22 -5.35
C LEU A 171 -14.16 -8.48 -5.48
N ASP A 172 -14.44 -7.51 -4.61
CA ASP A 172 -15.58 -6.61 -4.80
C ASP A 172 -15.33 -5.74 -6.05
N PRO A 173 -16.25 -5.71 -7.04
CA PRO A 173 -16.10 -4.89 -8.24
C PRO A 173 -15.85 -3.39 -8.03
N ALA A 174 -16.16 -2.85 -6.83
CA ALA A 174 -15.84 -1.48 -6.47
C ALA A 174 -14.33 -1.26 -6.19
N ASN A 175 -13.61 -2.31 -5.78
CA ASN A 175 -12.20 -2.27 -5.41
C ASN A 175 -11.30 -3.01 -6.42
N ALA A 176 -11.87 -3.98 -7.15
CA ALA A 176 -11.12 -4.91 -8.00
C ALA A 176 -10.28 -4.26 -9.10
N GLY A 177 -10.63 -3.06 -9.57
CA GLY A 177 -9.85 -2.35 -10.61
C GLY A 177 -8.42 -1.98 -10.20
N ALA A 178 -8.10 -2.02 -8.91
CA ALA A 178 -6.72 -1.85 -8.43
C ALA A 178 -5.81 -3.02 -8.80
N TYR A 179 -6.37 -4.23 -8.98
CA TYR A 179 -5.61 -5.48 -9.17
C TYR A 179 -5.91 -6.11 -10.54
N PHE A 180 -7.18 -6.06 -10.94
CA PHE A 180 -7.71 -6.78 -12.08
C PHE A 180 -7.99 -5.86 -13.27
N SER A 181 -7.90 -6.45 -14.47
CA SER A 181 -8.22 -5.73 -15.71
C SER A 181 -9.72 -5.43 -15.80
N SER A 182 -10.07 -4.43 -16.60
CA SER A 182 -11.44 -3.97 -16.81
C SER A 182 -12.41 -5.09 -17.24
N GLU A 183 -11.91 -6.07 -18.01
CA GLU A 183 -12.64 -7.27 -18.43
C GLU A 183 -12.97 -8.20 -17.24
N VAL A 184 -12.00 -8.40 -16.36
CA VAL A 184 -12.17 -9.23 -15.14
C VAL A 184 -13.13 -8.56 -14.17
N VAL A 185 -12.99 -7.25 -13.98
CA VAL A 185 -13.92 -6.47 -13.14
C VAL A 185 -15.35 -6.56 -13.70
N ALA A 186 -15.53 -6.54 -15.02
CA ALA A 186 -16.85 -6.77 -15.63
C ALA A 186 -17.37 -8.19 -15.35
N THR A 187 -16.49 -9.19 -15.36
CA THR A 187 -16.85 -10.57 -15.01
C THR A 187 -17.31 -10.68 -13.56
N LEU A 188 -16.54 -10.11 -12.60
CA LEU A 188 -16.88 -10.07 -11.17
C LEU A 188 -18.26 -9.42 -10.90
N ARG A 189 -18.69 -8.44 -11.72
CA ARG A 189 -20.03 -7.83 -11.59
C ARG A 189 -21.16 -8.73 -12.06
N SER A 190 -20.89 -9.58 -13.04
CA SER A 190 -21.91 -10.34 -13.76
C SER A 190 -22.06 -11.78 -13.29
N GLN A 191 -21.05 -12.33 -12.61
CA GLN A 191 -20.99 -13.73 -12.22
C GLN A 191 -20.68 -13.86 -10.72
N PRO A 192 -21.56 -14.53 -9.95
CA PRO A 192 -21.24 -14.90 -8.58
C PRO A 192 -20.04 -15.85 -8.54
N LEU A 193 -19.04 -15.52 -7.72
CA LEU A 193 -17.91 -16.40 -7.47
C LEU A 193 -18.36 -17.61 -6.65
N GLN A 194 -18.08 -18.81 -7.15
CA GLN A 194 -18.34 -20.06 -6.42
C GLN A 194 -17.12 -20.56 -5.65
N VAL A 195 -15.93 -20.09 -6.05
CA VAL A 195 -14.62 -20.44 -5.51
C VAL A 195 -13.82 -19.15 -5.45
N ASP A 196 -13.04 -18.96 -4.40
CA ASP A 196 -12.15 -17.81 -4.30
C ASP A 196 -11.02 -17.95 -5.35
N PRO A 197 -10.93 -17.05 -6.34
CA PRO A 197 -9.92 -17.13 -7.38
C PRO A 197 -8.52 -16.74 -6.90
N VAL A 198 -8.36 -16.07 -5.76
CA VAL A 198 -7.06 -15.74 -5.17
C VAL A 198 -6.40 -16.98 -4.58
N TYR A 199 -7.17 -17.82 -3.88
CA TYR A 199 -6.64 -19.02 -3.22
C TYR A 199 -6.88 -20.32 -4.00
N GLY A 200 -7.79 -20.33 -4.97
CA GLY A 200 -8.09 -21.53 -5.74
C GLY A 200 -9.10 -22.47 -5.06
N ALA A 201 -9.79 -22.01 -4.01
CA ALA A 201 -10.59 -22.85 -3.12
C ALA A 201 -11.83 -22.13 -2.54
N GLN A 202 -12.80 -22.88 -2.03
CA GLN A 202 -13.95 -22.30 -1.31
C GLN A 202 -13.53 -21.79 0.07
N ASP A 203 -12.68 -22.56 0.76
CA ASP A 203 -12.11 -22.22 2.04
C ASP A 203 -10.58 -22.23 1.92
N PHE A 204 -9.93 -21.31 2.62
CA PHE A 204 -8.48 -21.22 2.68
C PHE A 204 -7.98 -21.35 4.11
N GLN A 205 -7.11 -22.34 4.34
CA GLN A 205 -6.36 -22.49 5.57
C GLN A 205 -4.94 -22.94 5.23
N GLY A 206 -4.00 -22.01 5.30
CA GLY A 206 -2.58 -22.33 5.22
C GLY A 206 -1.74 -21.10 4.90
N SER A 207 -0.84 -21.23 3.93
CA SER A 207 0.15 -20.19 3.62
C SER A 207 0.29 -19.97 2.13
N VAL A 208 0.67 -18.75 1.79
CA VAL A 208 1.01 -18.31 0.43
C VAL A 208 2.48 -17.92 0.45
N SER A 209 3.25 -18.32 -0.56
CA SER A 209 4.64 -17.88 -0.72
C SER A 209 4.72 -16.43 -1.16
N GLU A 210 5.92 -15.87 -1.13
CA GLU A 210 6.20 -14.66 -1.88
C GLU A 210 5.87 -14.90 -3.37
N PRO A 211 5.20 -13.96 -4.06
CA PRO A 211 4.98 -14.07 -5.50
C PRO A 211 6.32 -13.98 -6.24
N GLU A 212 6.57 -14.90 -7.15
CA GLU A 212 7.83 -14.95 -7.92
C GLU A 212 7.53 -14.89 -9.42
N PRO A 213 8.29 -14.10 -10.20
CA PRO A 213 8.19 -14.17 -11.66
C PRO A 213 8.51 -15.57 -12.17
N ASP A 214 7.87 -15.97 -13.27
CA ASP A 214 8.19 -17.24 -13.91
C ASP A 214 9.70 -17.33 -14.21
N PRO A 215 10.40 -18.39 -13.78
CA PRO A 215 11.86 -18.43 -13.79
C PRO A 215 12.44 -18.55 -15.20
N ASP A 216 11.68 -19.10 -16.14
CA ASP A 216 12.13 -19.34 -17.52
C ASP A 216 11.66 -18.21 -18.45
N GLN A 217 10.44 -17.72 -18.26
CA GLN A 217 9.80 -16.72 -19.11
C GLN A 217 8.91 -15.77 -18.29
N PRO A 218 9.51 -14.86 -17.50
CA PRO A 218 8.76 -13.93 -16.65
C PRO A 218 7.89 -12.97 -17.47
N MET A 219 8.31 -12.64 -18.70
CA MET A 219 7.52 -11.86 -19.64
C MET A 219 7.65 -12.39 -21.08
N PHE A 220 6.52 -12.56 -21.76
CA PHE A 220 6.46 -12.92 -23.18
C PHE A 220 5.41 -12.09 -23.91
N ARG A 221 5.85 -11.33 -24.93
CA ARG A 221 4.97 -10.48 -25.76
C ARG A 221 4.07 -9.54 -24.95
N GLY A 222 4.60 -8.98 -23.86
CA GLY A 222 3.89 -8.06 -22.97
C GLY A 222 2.90 -8.73 -21.99
N MET A 223 2.78 -10.05 -22.03
CA MET A 223 2.18 -10.83 -20.95
C MET A 223 3.27 -11.13 -19.91
N ILE A 224 2.95 -10.94 -18.65
CA ILE A 224 3.82 -11.20 -17.50
C ILE A 224 3.22 -12.35 -16.71
N THR A 225 4.08 -13.25 -16.22
CA THR A 225 3.68 -14.45 -15.48
C THR A 225 4.29 -14.41 -14.09
N ILE A 226 3.43 -14.46 -13.08
CA ILE A 226 3.82 -14.53 -11.67
C ILE A 226 3.26 -15.83 -11.09
N ASN A 227 4.13 -16.62 -10.47
CA ASN A 227 3.82 -17.88 -9.82
C ASN A 227 3.75 -17.66 -8.32
N VAL A 228 2.79 -18.31 -7.67
CA VAL A 228 2.59 -18.25 -6.23
C VAL A 228 2.35 -19.66 -5.71
N GLU A 229 3.20 -20.12 -4.81
CA GLU A 229 3.03 -21.41 -4.16
C GLU A 229 2.06 -21.27 -2.99
N ILE A 230 1.00 -22.08 -3.02
CA ILE A 230 -0.06 -22.07 -2.01
C ILE A 230 -0.08 -23.41 -1.32
N VAL A 231 -0.12 -23.40 0.00
CA VAL A 231 -0.42 -24.59 0.81
C VAL A 231 -1.79 -24.38 1.41
N ASN A 232 -2.78 -25.14 0.96
CA ASN A 232 -4.14 -25.11 1.50
C ASN A 232 -4.50 -26.46 2.12
N PHE A 233 -4.86 -26.48 3.40
CA PHE A 233 -5.09 -27.71 4.18
C PHE A 233 -3.93 -28.72 4.08
N GLY A 234 -2.70 -28.21 4.04
CA GLY A 234 -1.48 -29.01 3.88
C GLY A 234 -1.25 -29.58 2.47
N ARG A 235 -2.08 -29.23 1.50
CA ARG A 235 -1.92 -29.60 0.09
C ARG A 235 -1.27 -28.44 -0.66
N PRO A 236 -0.07 -28.63 -1.24
CA PRO A 236 0.54 -27.61 -2.07
C PRO A 236 -0.10 -27.59 -3.46
N HIS A 237 -0.26 -26.40 -4.02
CA HIS A 237 -0.56 -26.14 -5.43
C HIS A 237 -0.01 -24.78 -5.84
N THR A 238 0.17 -24.55 -7.14
CA THR A 238 0.64 -23.27 -7.66
C THR A 238 -0.52 -22.49 -8.25
N ALA A 239 -0.63 -21.20 -7.90
CA ALA A 239 -1.46 -20.25 -8.62
C ALA A 239 -0.59 -19.49 -9.63
N VAL A 240 -1.04 -19.42 -10.88
CA VAL A 240 -0.34 -18.73 -11.97
C VAL A 240 -1.14 -17.50 -12.36
N PHE A 241 -0.59 -16.33 -12.09
CA PHE A 241 -1.18 -15.04 -12.43
C PHE A 241 -0.64 -14.57 -13.78
N ARG A 242 -1.54 -14.19 -14.68
CA ARG A 242 -1.20 -13.55 -15.95
C ARG A 242 -1.60 -12.09 -15.91
N LEU A 243 -0.61 -11.23 -16.14
CA LEU A 243 -0.78 -9.78 -16.12
C LEU A 243 -0.37 -9.17 -17.45
N ARG A 244 -0.97 -8.02 -17.79
CA ARG A 244 -0.58 -7.19 -18.92
C ARG A 244 -1.07 -5.77 -18.70
N ALA A 245 -0.58 -4.84 -19.52
CA ALA A 245 -1.13 -3.49 -19.58
C ALA A 245 -2.61 -3.53 -19.96
N ASP A 246 -3.47 -2.86 -19.20
CA ASP A 246 -4.91 -2.78 -19.45
C ASP A 246 -5.29 -1.43 -20.10
N PRO A 247 -5.38 -1.35 -21.44
CA PRO A 247 -5.73 -0.11 -22.12
C PRO A 247 -7.16 0.38 -21.84
N GLY A 248 -8.01 -0.45 -21.21
CA GLY A 248 -9.33 -0.04 -20.73
C GLY A 248 -9.28 0.86 -19.49
N GLN A 249 -8.12 1.00 -18.84
CA GLN A 249 -7.92 1.87 -17.69
C GLN A 249 -6.99 3.06 -18.01
N PRO A 250 -7.22 4.24 -17.41
CA PRO A 250 -6.34 5.40 -17.60
C PRO A 250 -4.88 5.07 -17.28
N GLY A 251 -3.97 5.38 -18.22
CA GLY A 251 -2.54 5.09 -18.08
C GLY A 251 -2.12 3.67 -18.49
N ALA A 252 -3.06 2.80 -18.86
CA ALA A 252 -2.80 1.41 -19.22
C ALA A 252 -1.95 0.63 -18.20
N PRO A 253 -2.32 0.62 -16.90
CA PRO A 253 -1.53 0.00 -15.85
C PRO A 253 -1.45 -1.52 -16.03
N ILE A 254 -0.43 -2.16 -15.44
CA ILE A 254 -0.34 -3.62 -15.41
C ILE A 254 -1.43 -4.18 -14.49
N ARG A 255 -2.25 -5.10 -15.01
CA ARG A 255 -3.37 -5.71 -14.28
C ARG A 255 -3.50 -7.19 -14.57
N ILE A 256 -4.02 -7.92 -13.59
CA ILE A 256 -4.34 -9.34 -13.69
C ILE A 256 -5.52 -9.52 -14.65
N PHE A 257 -5.32 -10.33 -15.69
CA PHE A 257 -6.38 -10.69 -16.64
C PHE A 257 -6.67 -12.20 -16.65
N ARG A 258 -5.92 -12.97 -15.86
CA ARG A 258 -6.17 -14.38 -15.59
C ARG A 258 -5.47 -14.86 -14.33
N ILE A 259 -6.12 -15.77 -13.61
CA ILE A 259 -5.52 -16.62 -12.58
C ILE A 259 -5.77 -18.08 -12.96
N GLU A 260 -4.73 -18.90 -12.97
CA GLU A 260 -4.80 -20.34 -13.27
C GLU A 260 -4.46 -21.11 -11.99
N HIS A 261 -5.28 -22.10 -11.66
CA HIS A 261 -5.08 -23.07 -10.59
C HIS A 261 -5.13 -24.48 -11.18
N ASP A 262 -4.86 -25.50 -10.36
CA ASP A 262 -4.94 -26.89 -10.78
C ASP A 262 -6.34 -27.25 -11.32
N GLY A 263 -6.44 -27.40 -12.64
CA GLY A 263 -7.63 -27.85 -13.35
C GLY A 263 -8.69 -26.79 -13.61
N TRP A 264 -8.47 -25.52 -13.26
CA TRP A 264 -9.41 -24.45 -13.55
C TRP A 264 -8.74 -23.07 -13.66
N SER A 265 -9.43 -22.11 -14.28
CA SER A 265 -8.94 -20.75 -14.42
C SER A 265 -10.05 -19.73 -14.20
N PHE A 266 -9.69 -18.61 -13.61
CA PHE A 266 -10.51 -17.40 -13.50
C PHE A 266 -9.97 -16.35 -14.48
N PRO A 267 -10.82 -15.70 -15.31
CA PRO A 267 -10.41 -14.52 -16.04
C PRO A 267 -10.09 -13.41 -15.04
#